data_AF-A0AAW2I8A6-F1
#
_entry.id   AF-A0AAW2I8A6-F1
#
_cell.length_a   1.000
_cell.length_b   1.000
_cell.length_c   1.000
_cell.angle_alpha   90.00
_cell.angle_beta   90.00
_cell.angle_gamma   90.00
#
_symmetry.space_group_name_H-M   'P 1'
#
loop_
_entity.id
_entity.type
_entity.pdbx_description
1 polymer ?
#
loop_
_entity_poly.entity_id
_entity_poly.type
_entity_poly.pdbx_seq_one_letter_code
_entity_poly.pdbx_strand_id
1 'polypeptide(L)'
;MSDKDIPGVDLDDESLSDLAGESDSESTASSNISRKSEAGDEKAKRKYLWKVGEGEEYGEGEPLHVVIPEGEGEYPYPIWDEPPTVSTESVVSIASTITEIEETEEERLARAERERLIDIVRLKLIARTSLRRKNIFLHRKLAEHIKKRRLDHAAKEDPKVQYELTAKYLKRLYHFNEFKESQDGEMRDLAINLRMLKNDTERLEEELKETMDNFMENLKELSTTLVSSRTGKRLNEKMVHRLLKRLTVRNVEKGELRLKYVKMRNKIEEKERELKTMENFGNGLYIMDYEQLKIDNQNYSDKIEEKEEELTKLRVKTQCNIQNLAQVREKAYAIEGDIEITEAKYGDIEAEFNNVGSRPVLIADHAPVYA
;
A
#
# COMPACT_ATOMS: atom_id res chain seq x y z
N MET A 1 26.33 -29.98 49.21
CA MET A 1 25.17 -30.08 48.31
C MET A 1 24.01 -29.54 49.10
N SER A 2 23.72 -28.27 48.86
CA SER A 2 22.93 -27.41 49.73
C SER A 2 21.63 -27.09 49.01
N ASP A 3 20.53 -27.60 49.55
CA ASP A 3 19.18 -27.14 49.29
C ASP A 3 18.52 -27.01 50.65
N LYS A 4 18.16 -25.79 51.03
CA LYS A 4 16.97 -25.46 51.80
C LYS A 4 16.86 -23.95 52.08
N ASP A 5 15.62 -23.51 51.90
CA ASP A 5 14.96 -22.37 52.55
C ASP A 5 15.15 -20.97 51.95
N ILE A 6 14.17 -20.60 51.10
CA ILE A 6 13.79 -19.22 50.81
C ILE A 6 12.50 -18.93 51.60
N PRO A 7 12.48 -17.97 52.53
CA PRO A 7 11.25 -17.38 53.03
C PRO A 7 10.88 -16.11 52.28
N GLY A 8 9.58 -15.94 52.04
CA GLY A 8 8.98 -14.77 51.41
C GLY A 8 9.11 -13.50 52.25
N VAL A 9 9.07 -12.37 51.56
CA VAL A 9 8.99 -11.04 52.16
C VAL A 9 7.81 -10.34 51.50
N ASP A 10 6.79 -10.11 52.33
CA ASP A 10 5.66 -9.24 52.09
C ASP A 10 6.16 -7.79 51.91
N LEU A 11 5.67 -7.09 50.89
CA LEU A 11 5.84 -5.65 50.74
C LEU A 11 4.47 -5.00 50.92
N ASP A 12 4.33 -4.39 52.09
CA ASP A 12 3.20 -3.56 52.47
C ASP A 12 3.08 -2.34 51.55
N ASP A 13 1.83 -2.11 51.17
CA ASP A 13 1.32 -1.04 50.32
C ASP A 13 0.83 0.07 51.26
N GLU A 14 1.60 1.14 51.47
CA GLU A 14 1.07 2.40 52.02
C GLU A 14 2.03 3.59 51.86
N SER A 15 1.44 4.73 51.52
CA SER A 15 1.95 6.12 51.58
C SER A 15 2.88 6.61 50.47
N LEU A 16 2.31 7.39 49.54
CA LEU A 16 2.90 8.64 49.01
C LEU A 16 1.86 9.41 48.18
N SER A 17 0.82 9.88 48.86
CA SER A 17 0.16 11.13 48.53
C SER A 17 0.96 12.25 49.18
N ASP A 18 1.64 13.09 48.38
CA ASP A 18 1.92 14.50 48.66
C ASP A 18 2.92 15.02 47.63
N LEU A 19 2.47 15.96 46.80
CA LEU A 19 3.20 17.12 46.25
C LEU A 19 2.45 17.64 45.00
N ALA A 20 1.33 18.30 45.26
CA ALA A 20 0.80 19.32 44.37
C ALA A 20 1.28 20.68 44.90
N GLY A 21 1.96 21.48 44.06
CA GLY A 21 2.27 22.87 44.39
C GLY A 21 3.45 23.47 43.61
N GLU A 22 3.12 24.38 42.69
CA GLU A 22 3.93 25.53 42.24
C GLU A 22 5.11 25.31 41.27
N SER A 23 4.89 25.64 39.99
CA SER A 23 5.28 26.97 39.46
C SER A 23 5.07 27.04 37.93
N ASP A 24 4.05 27.81 37.53
CA ASP A 24 3.92 28.35 36.17
C ASP A 24 4.82 29.57 36.04
N SER A 25 5.82 29.51 35.16
CA SER A 25 6.27 30.64 34.32
C SER A 25 7.44 30.19 33.44
N GLU A 26 7.50 30.76 32.23
CA GLU A 26 8.54 30.61 31.20
C GLU A 26 8.36 29.48 30.17
N SER A 27 7.57 29.74 29.12
CA SER A 27 7.89 29.32 27.74
C SER A 27 6.86 29.85 26.71
N THR A 28 6.71 31.17 26.61
CA THR A 28 6.07 31.84 25.47
C THR A 28 7.13 32.53 24.62
N ALA A 29 8.05 31.76 24.05
CA ALA A 29 9.07 32.30 23.13
C ALA A 29 9.52 31.33 22.01
N SER A 30 8.85 30.19 21.81
CA SER A 30 9.24 29.22 20.76
C SER A 30 8.21 28.99 19.64
N SER A 31 7.11 29.75 19.60
CA SER A 31 6.00 29.50 18.65
C SER A 31 6.04 30.29 17.34
N ASN A 32 7.07 31.12 17.07
CA ASN A 32 7.07 32.01 15.90
C ASN A 32 8.11 31.73 14.80
N ILE A 33 8.87 30.63 14.87
CA ILE A 33 9.85 30.27 13.82
C ILE A 33 9.35 29.12 12.90
N SER A 34 8.23 28.45 13.23
CA SER A 34 7.76 27.28 12.47
C SER A 34 6.66 27.55 11.43
N ARG A 35 6.20 28.80 11.24
CA ARG A 35 5.07 29.13 10.34
C ARG A 35 5.46 29.62 8.93
N LYS A 36 6.75 29.69 8.59
CA LYS A 36 7.21 30.20 7.28
C LYS A 36 7.76 29.15 6.31
N SER A 37 7.91 27.89 6.72
CA SER A 37 8.40 26.82 5.84
C SER A 37 7.29 25.96 5.21
N GLU A 38 6.06 26.00 5.72
CA GLU A 38 4.97 25.12 5.21
C GLU A 38 4.20 25.71 4.00
N ALA A 39 4.33 27.01 3.71
CA ALA A 39 3.64 27.65 2.59
C ALA A 39 4.30 27.39 1.22
N GLY A 40 5.51 26.82 1.18
CA GLY A 40 6.26 26.54 -0.05
C GLY A 40 5.95 25.18 -0.67
N ASP A 41 5.54 24.19 0.13
CA ASP A 41 5.47 22.78 -0.29
C ASP A 41 4.08 22.34 -0.78
N GLU A 42 3.01 23.08 -0.49
CA GLU A 42 1.67 22.77 -1.01
C GLU A 42 1.49 23.11 -2.49
N LYS A 43 2.30 24.04 -3.04
CA LYS A 43 2.27 24.34 -4.48
C LYS A 43 2.94 23.27 -5.34
N ALA A 44 3.89 22.50 -4.77
CA ALA A 44 4.59 21.43 -5.48
C ALA A 44 3.77 20.13 -5.52
N LYS A 45 2.92 19.86 -4.52
CA LYS A 45 2.11 18.63 -4.44
C LYS A 45 0.86 18.64 -5.33
N ARG A 46 0.46 19.79 -5.90
CA ARG A 46 -0.66 19.87 -6.85
C ARG A 46 -0.30 19.51 -8.31
N LYS A 47 0.98 19.25 -8.63
CA LYS A 47 1.41 18.99 -10.01
C LYS A 47 1.36 17.52 -10.45
N TYR A 48 1.19 16.57 -9.52
CA TYR A 48 1.18 15.13 -9.84
C TYR A 48 -0.10 14.40 -9.42
N LEU A 49 -1.25 15.09 -9.51
CA LEU A 49 -2.55 14.44 -9.37
C LEU A 49 -3.22 14.42 -10.74
N TRP A 50 -2.84 13.46 -11.59
CA TRP A 50 -3.56 13.22 -12.83
C TRP A 50 -4.73 12.29 -12.56
N LYS A 51 -5.91 12.81 -12.88
CA LYS A 51 -7.24 12.20 -12.74
C LYS A 51 -7.29 10.83 -13.42
N VAL A 52 -7.71 9.83 -12.67
CA VAL A 52 -8.41 8.66 -13.21
C VAL A 52 -9.89 8.97 -13.07
N GLY A 53 -10.59 9.18 -14.18
CA GLY A 53 -12.03 9.37 -14.18
C GLY A 53 -12.57 10.05 -15.44
N GLU A 54 -13.29 9.24 -16.22
CA GLU A 54 -14.40 9.59 -17.10
C GLU A 54 -14.08 10.13 -18.51
N GLY A 55 -14.89 9.66 -19.46
CA GLY A 55 -14.61 9.66 -20.88
C GLY A 55 -14.90 10.98 -21.56
N GLU A 56 -14.13 11.25 -22.61
CA GLU A 56 -14.42 12.27 -23.61
C GLU A 56 -14.21 11.67 -25.00
N GLU A 57 -15.35 11.54 -25.69
CA GLU A 57 -15.59 11.71 -27.11
C GLU A 57 -14.38 11.91 -28.04
N TYR A 58 -14.37 11.08 -29.09
CA TYR A 58 -13.57 11.29 -30.28
C TYR A 58 -14.00 12.58 -30.98
N GLY A 59 -13.27 13.67 -30.77
CA GLY A 59 -13.30 14.82 -31.65
C GLY A 59 -12.64 14.45 -32.98
N GLU A 60 -13.42 14.45 -34.06
CA GLU A 60 -12.98 14.29 -35.43
C GLU A 60 -11.92 15.36 -35.79
N GLY A 61 -10.65 14.96 -35.77
CA GLY A 61 -9.55 15.76 -36.31
C GLY A 61 -9.28 15.36 -37.76
N GLU A 62 -9.27 16.34 -38.65
CA GLU A 62 -9.13 16.21 -40.10
C GLU A 62 -7.95 15.29 -40.51
N PRO A 63 -8.12 14.42 -41.53
CA PRO A 63 -7.04 13.59 -42.01
C PRO A 63 -5.98 14.45 -42.70
N LEU A 64 -4.76 14.42 -42.19
CA LEU A 64 -3.59 15.02 -42.83
C LEU A 64 -3.36 14.33 -44.19
N HIS A 65 -3.62 15.05 -45.28
CA HIS A 65 -3.40 14.56 -46.65
C HIS A 65 -1.90 14.46 -46.91
N VAL A 66 -1.31 13.29 -46.66
CA VAL A 66 0.05 12.98 -47.10
C VAL A 66 -0.03 12.61 -48.58
N VAL A 67 0.35 13.55 -49.44
CA VAL A 67 0.64 13.27 -50.86
C VAL A 67 1.93 12.44 -50.88
N ILE A 68 1.82 11.15 -51.18
CA ILE A 68 2.96 10.32 -51.55
C ILE A 68 3.15 10.52 -53.06
N PRO A 69 4.26 11.11 -53.53
CA PRO A 69 4.54 11.12 -54.95
C PRO A 69 4.85 9.68 -55.38
N GLU A 70 4.08 9.20 -56.35
CA GLU A 70 4.37 7.98 -57.09
C GLU A 70 5.71 8.16 -57.81
N GLY A 71 6.76 7.56 -57.26
CA GLY A 71 8.08 7.50 -57.85
C GLY A 71 8.66 6.13 -57.55
N GLU A 72 8.77 5.30 -58.58
CA GLU A 72 9.52 4.05 -58.58
C GLU A 72 10.99 4.36 -58.26
N GLY A 73 11.34 4.33 -56.98
CA GLY A 73 12.70 4.51 -56.50
C GLY A 73 13.23 3.19 -55.98
N GLU A 74 14.09 2.54 -56.77
CA GLU A 74 14.97 1.46 -56.31
C GLU A 74 15.66 1.91 -55.03
N TYR A 75 15.47 1.17 -53.93
CA TYR A 75 16.22 1.38 -52.70
C TYR A 75 17.68 0.93 -52.93
N PRO A 76 18.67 1.84 -52.97
CA PRO A 76 20.06 1.45 -53.10
C PRO A 76 20.55 1.07 -51.71
N TYR A 77 20.82 -0.21 -51.47
CA TYR A 77 21.64 -0.59 -50.33
C TYR A 77 23.05 0.00 -50.54
N PRO A 78 23.64 0.69 -49.54
CA PRO A 78 25.00 1.18 -49.65
C PRO A 78 25.96 -0.01 -49.77
N ILE A 79 26.65 -0.09 -50.91
CA ILE A 79 27.82 -0.94 -51.13
C ILE A 79 28.93 -0.33 -50.29
N TRP A 80 29.25 -0.97 -49.17
CA TRP A 80 30.46 -0.66 -48.42
C TRP A 80 31.61 -1.33 -49.13
N ASP A 81 32.58 -0.53 -49.59
CA ASP A 81 33.77 -0.98 -50.29
C ASP A 81 34.43 -2.18 -49.59
N GLU A 82 34.71 -3.21 -50.39
CA GLU A 82 35.50 -4.35 -49.95
C GLU A 82 36.89 -3.86 -49.52
N PRO A 83 37.41 -4.27 -48.35
CA PRO A 83 38.80 -3.99 -48.03
C PRO A 83 39.70 -4.72 -49.04
N PRO A 84 40.80 -4.09 -49.50
CA PRO A 84 41.61 -4.64 -50.57
C PRO A 84 42.13 -6.04 -50.20
N THR A 85 41.90 -6.99 -51.08
CA THR A 85 42.52 -8.32 -51.03
C THR A 85 44.03 -8.15 -51.22
N VAL A 86 44.79 -8.22 -50.12
CA VAL A 86 46.25 -8.30 -50.21
C VAL A 86 46.59 -9.68 -50.77
N SER A 87 47.06 -9.70 -52.02
CA SER A 87 47.66 -10.87 -52.66
C SER A 87 48.83 -11.38 -51.81
N THR A 88 48.78 -12.67 -51.46
CA THR A 88 49.75 -13.35 -50.59
C THR A 88 51.03 -13.78 -51.31
N GLU A 89 51.44 -13.11 -52.40
CA GLU A 89 52.59 -13.55 -53.21
C GLU A 89 53.81 -12.62 -53.18
N SER A 90 53.87 -11.61 -52.30
CA SER A 90 55.02 -10.68 -52.24
C SER A 90 55.60 -10.48 -50.83
N VAL A 91 55.69 -11.54 -50.03
CA VAL A 91 56.43 -11.48 -48.74
C VAL A 91 57.37 -12.67 -48.59
N VAL A 92 58.26 -12.85 -49.57
CA VAL A 92 59.46 -13.68 -49.43
C VAL A 92 60.63 -12.90 -50.02
N SER A 93 61.12 -11.86 -49.34
CA SER A 93 62.48 -11.34 -49.60
C SER A 93 63.02 -10.29 -48.61
N ILE A 94 62.57 -10.26 -47.34
CA ILE A 94 63.21 -9.43 -46.31
C ILE A 94 63.29 -10.22 -45.00
N ALA A 95 64.01 -11.34 -45.05
CA ALA A 95 64.34 -12.14 -43.88
C ALA A 95 65.86 -12.37 -43.85
N SER A 96 66.61 -11.28 -43.76
CA SER A 96 68.00 -11.33 -43.29
C SER A 96 68.40 -9.91 -42.88
N THR A 97 69.06 -9.79 -41.74
CA THR A 97 69.50 -8.54 -41.09
C THR A 97 68.44 -7.89 -40.18
N ILE A 98 68.14 -8.57 -39.06
CA ILE A 98 67.76 -7.85 -37.83
C ILE A 98 68.91 -8.06 -36.87
N THR A 99 69.64 -6.98 -36.66
CA THR A 99 70.60 -6.78 -35.58
C THR A 99 69.94 -7.05 -34.24
N GLU A 100 70.59 -7.83 -33.39
CA GLU A 100 70.25 -7.99 -31.97
C GLU A 100 70.32 -6.61 -31.31
N ILE A 101 69.16 -5.96 -31.16
CA ILE A 101 68.99 -4.79 -30.31
C ILE A 101 68.56 -5.35 -28.95
N GLU A 102 69.31 -5.03 -27.91
CA GLU A 102 68.94 -5.34 -26.53
C GLU A 102 67.61 -4.63 -26.21
N GLU A 103 66.52 -5.40 -26.26
CA GLU A 103 65.19 -4.92 -25.92
C GLU A 103 65.13 -4.62 -24.43
N THR A 104 64.80 -3.36 -24.10
CA THR A 104 64.53 -2.97 -22.72
C THR A 104 63.31 -3.74 -22.19
N GLU A 105 63.28 -4.04 -20.88
CA GLU A 105 62.16 -4.75 -20.26
C GLU A 105 60.80 -4.06 -20.49
N GLU A 106 60.80 -2.74 -20.67
CA GLU A 106 59.61 -1.95 -21.02
C GLU A 106 59.08 -2.28 -22.42
N GLU A 107 59.96 -2.49 -23.41
CA GLU A 107 59.56 -2.90 -24.76
C GLU A 107 59.01 -4.32 -24.79
N ARG A 108 59.52 -5.21 -23.92
CA ARG A 108 59.01 -6.59 -23.77
C ARG A 108 57.61 -6.59 -23.17
N LEU A 109 57.36 -5.77 -22.15
CA LEU A 109 56.04 -5.60 -21.55
C LEU A 109 55.04 -4.96 -22.54
N ALA A 110 55.46 -3.95 -23.30
CA ALA A 110 54.63 -3.32 -24.32
C ALA A 110 54.26 -4.28 -25.45
N ARG A 111 55.17 -5.17 -25.86
CA ARG A 111 54.89 -6.24 -26.83
C ARG A 111 53.95 -7.30 -26.29
N ALA A 112 54.14 -7.73 -25.04
CA ALA A 112 53.26 -8.69 -24.40
C ALA A 112 51.83 -8.15 -24.25
N GLU A 113 51.68 -6.87 -23.91
CA GLU A 113 50.37 -6.21 -23.84
C GLU A 113 49.74 -6.04 -25.23
N ARG A 114 50.55 -5.67 -26.24
CA ARG A 114 50.09 -5.63 -27.63
C ARG A 114 49.61 -7.00 -28.12
N GLU A 115 50.33 -8.08 -27.79
CA GLU A 115 49.97 -9.44 -28.15
C GLU A 115 48.67 -9.89 -27.47
N ARG A 116 48.50 -9.59 -26.18
CA ARG A 116 47.24 -9.81 -25.45
C ARG A 116 46.07 -9.06 -26.10
N LEU A 117 46.25 -7.79 -26.44
CA LEU A 117 45.21 -7.00 -27.10
C LEU A 117 44.86 -7.56 -28.49
N ILE A 118 45.85 -8.01 -29.26
CA ILE A 118 45.63 -8.68 -30.55
C ILE A 118 44.81 -9.96 -30.37
N ASP A 119 45.10 -10.77 -29.37
CA ASP A 119 44.35 -12.00 -29.11
C ASP A 119 42.92 -11.72 -28.64
N ILE A 120 42.70 -10.68 -27.84
CA ILE A 120 41.36 -10.21 -27.47
C ILE A 120 40.61 -9.77 -28.73
N VAL A 121 41.22 -9.00 -29.62
CA VAL A 121 40.60 -8.55 -30.88
C VAL A 121 40.26 -9.75 -31.78
N ARG A 122 41.16 -10.73 -31.90
CA ARG A 122 40.91 -11.98 -32.64
C ARG A 122 39.72 -12.75 -32.08
N LEU A 123 39.65 -12.93 -30.76
CA LEU A 123 38.52 -13.59 -30.10
C LEU A 123 37.21 -12.84 -30.33
N LYS A 124 37.22 -11.50 -30.23
CA LYS A 124 36.04 -10.67 -30.50
C LYS A 124 35.62 -10.72 -31.97
N LEU A 125 36.55 -10.82 -32.91
CA LEU A 125 36.25 -11.02 -34.34
C LEU A 125 35.61 -12.39 -34.58
N ILE A 126 36.13 -13.46 -33.99
CA ILE A 126 35.51 -14.81 -34.08
C ILE A 126 34.09 -14.78 -33.52
N ALA A 127 33.89 -14.18 -32.35
CA ALA A 127 32.56 -13.99 -31.77
C ALA A 127 31.63 -13.20 -32.70
N ARG A 128 32.10 -12.09 -33.28
CA ARG A 128 31.37 -11.29 -34.27
C ARG A 128 30.97 -12.10 -35.50
N THR A 129 31.88 -12.92 -36.06
CA THR A 129 31.55 -13.76 -37.22
C THR A 129 30.52 -14.84 -36.89
N SER A 130 30.59 -15.43 -35.68
CA SER A 130 29.60 -16.42 -35.22
C SER A 130 28.22 -15.78 -35.01
N LEU A 131 28.16 -14.58 -34.45
CA LEU A 131 26.93 -13.81 -34.26
C LEU A 131 26.36 -13.37 -35.61
N ARG A 132 27.20 -12.92 -36.55
CA ARG A 132 26.78 -12.59 -37.91
C ARG A 132 26.18 -13.80 -38.63
N ARG A 133 26.80 -14.98 -38.51
CA ARG A 133 26.25 -16.23 -39.06
C ARG A 133 24.91 -16.60 -38.43
N LYS A 134 24.78 -16.53 -37.10
CA LYS A 134 23.51 -16.75 -36.39
C LYS A 134 22.44 -15.74 -36.81
N ASN A 135 22.80 -14.46 -36.93
CA ASN A 135 21.91 -13.40 -37.35
C ASN A 135 21.41 -13.62 -38.79
N ILE A 136 22.30 -13.97 -39.74
CA ILE A 136 21.91 -14.34 -41.11
C ILE A 136 20.98 -15.55 -41.11
N PHE A 137 21.29 -16.58 -40.31
CA PHE A 137 20.44 -17.76 -40.19
C PHE A 137 19.06 -17.43 -39.62
N LEU A 138 18.99 -16.61 -38.59
CA LEU A 138 17.73 -16.14 -37.99
C LEU A 138 16.94 -15.27 -38.97
N HIS A 139 17.58 -14.39 -39.73
CA HIS A 139 16.91 -13.61 -40.78
C HIS A 139 16.37 -14.51 -41.90
N ARG A 140 17.09 -15.57 -42.30
CA ARG A 140 16.58 -16.57 -43.26
C ARG A 140 15.39 -17.34 -42.69
N LYS A 141 15.49 -17.84 -41.45
CA LYS A 141 14.39 -18.51 -40.75
C LYS A 141 13.18 -17.60 -40.57
N LEU A 142 13.39 -16.33 -40.25
CA LEU A 142 12.35 -15.33 -40.14
C LEU A 142 11.69 -15.08 -41.50
N ALA A 143 12.48 -14.94 -42.57
CA ALA A 143 11.96 -14.80 -43.93
C ALA A 143 11.15 -16.04 -44.37
N GLU A 144 11.59 -17.25 -44.02
CA GLU A 144 10.83 -18.49 -44.24
C GLU A 144 9.54 -18.54 -43.42
N HIS A 145 9.58 -18.17 -42.15
CA HIS A 145 8.38 -18.09 -41.30
C HIS A 145 7.40 -17.04 -41.78
N ILE A 146 7.89 -15.89 -42.25
CA ILE A 146 7.06 -14.84 -42.85
C ILE A 146 6.49 -15.33 -44.18
N LYS A 147 7.26 -16.03 -45.03
CA LYS A 147 6.74 -16.63 -46.28
C LYS A 147 5.70 -17.71 -46.02
N LYS A 148 5.92 -18.59 -45.04
CA LYS A 148 4.97 -19.63 -44.63
C LYS A 148 3.71 -19.03 -44.00
N ARG A 149 3.83 -18.03 -43.12
CA ARG A 149 2.66 -17.28 -42.59
C ARG A 149 1.95 -16.45 -43.66
N ARG A 150 2.66 -15.94 -44.68
CA ARG A 150 2.04 -15.23 -45.82
C ARG A 150 1.17 -16.18 -46.65
N LEU A 151 1.47 -17.47 -46.74
CA LEU A 151 0.59 -18.39 -47.49
C LEU A 151 -0.73 -18.69 -46.75
N ASP A 152 -0.76 -18.60 -45.41
CA ASP A 152 -1.96 -18.91 -44.63
C ASP A 152 -2.78 -17.65 -44.20
N HIS A 153 -2.21 -16.44 -44.32
CA HIS A 153 -2.87 -15.18 -43.95
C HIS A 153 -2.79 -14.06 -45.00
N ALA A 154 -2.27 -14.27 -46.22
CA ALA A 154 -2.25 -13.25 -47.28
C ALA A 154 -3.57 -13.08 -48.03
N ALA A 155 -4.69 -13.10 -47.32
CA ALA A 155 -5.92 -12.46 -47.77
C ALA A 155 -6.13 -11.20 -46.91
N LYS A 156 -5.29 -10.18 -47.18
CA LYS A 156 -5.47 -8.76 -46.80
C LYS A 156 -5.69 -8.50 -45.31
N GLU A 157 -4.62 -8.39 -44.54
CA GLU A 157 -4.64 -7.39 -43.45
C GLU A 157 -4.56 -6.01 -44.11
N ASP A 158 -5.57 -5.17 -43.91
CA ASP A 158 -5.61 -3.83 -44.51
C ASP A 158 -4.33 -3.05 -44.18
N PRO A 159 -3.68 -2.40 -45.16
CA PRO A 159 -2.48 -1.57 -44.90
C PRO A 159 -2.75 -0.47 -43.87
N LYS A 160 -4.02 -0.06 -43.71
CA LYS A 160 -4.48 0.86 -42.68
C LYS A 160 -4.40 0.26 -41.26
N VAL A 161 -4.74 -1.02 -41.09
CA VAL A 161 -4.63 -1.73 -39.80
C VAL A 161 -3.16 -1.92 -39.40
N GLN A 162 -2.28 -2.17 -40.37
CA GLN A 162 -0.83 -2.21 -40.13
C GLN A 162 -0.29 -0.83 -39.76
N TYR A 163 -0.70 0.23 -40.46
CA TYR A 163 -0.33 1.60 -40.12
C TYR A 163 -0.78 1.98 -38.70
N GLU A 164 -2.03 1.68 -38.33
CA GLU A 164 -2.54 1.93 -36.97
C GLU A 164 -1.81 1.13 -35.89
N LEU A 165 -1.46 -0.13 -36.16
CA LEU A 165 -0.69 -0.95 -35.23
C LEU A 165 0.74 -0.42 -35.07
N THR A 166 1.38 -0.01 -36.16
CA THR A 166 2.72 0.62 -36.10
C THR A 166 2.69 1.96 -35.38
N ALA A 167 1.65 2.78 -35.58
CA ALA A 167 1.47 4.03 -34.86
C ALA A 167 1.27 3.81 -33.35
N LYS A 168 0.45 2.83 -32.95
CA LYS A 168 0.29 2.43 -31.53
C LYS A 168 1.59 1.91 -30.93
N TYR A 169 2.34 1.12 -31.69
CA TYR A 169 3.65 0.60 -31.27
C TYR A 169 4.67 1.72 -31.08
N LEU A 170 4.77 2.65 -32.04
CA LEU A 170 5.63 3.83 -31.95
C LEU A 170 5.26 4.71 -30.75
N LYS A 171 3.97 4.95 -30.51
CA LYS A 171 3.51 5.68 -29.32
C LYS A 171 3.95 4.98 -28.03
N ARG A 172 3.87 3.65 -27.98
CA ARG A 172 4.31 2.87 -26.82
C ARG A 172 5.83 2.90 -26.63
N LEU A 173 6.59 2.87 -27.72
CA LEU A 173 8.04 3.05 -27.69
C LEU A 173 8.44 4.44 -27.21
N TYR A 174 7.72 5.47 -27.66
CA TYR A 174 7.94 6.85 -27.22
C TYR A 174 7.71 7.00 -25.71
N HIS A 175 6.57 6.52 -25.19
CA HIS A 175 6.31 6.51 -23.75
C HIS A 175 7.33 5.68 -22.97
N PHE A 176 7.80 4.56 -23.53
CA PHE A 176 8.86 3.78 -22.91
C PHE A 176 10.19 4.53 -22.87
N ASN A 177 10.53 5.26 -23.94
CA ASN A 177 11.72 6.10 -23.98
C ASN A 177 11.64 7.24 -22.96
N GLU A 178 10.51 7.96 -22.89
CA GLU A 178 10.28 8.99 -21.87
C GLU A 178 10.40 8.43 -20.45
N PHE A 179 9.78 7.26 -20.20
CA PHE A 179 9.90 6.57 -18.92
C PHE A 179 11.36 6.19 -18.60
N LYS A 180 12.11 5.73 -19.60
CA LYS A 180 13.52 5.38 -19.45
C LYS A 180 14.40 6.60 -19.18
N GLU A 181 14.18 7.69 -19.89
CA GLU A 181 14.90 8.95 -19.67
C GLU A 181 14.60 9.52 -18.27
N SER A 182 13.35 9.44 -17.81
CA SER A 182 12.97 9.83 -16.43
C SER A 182 13.68 8.96 -15.41
N GLN A 183 13.63 7.63 -15.57
CA GLN A 183 14.29 6.69 -14.67
C GLN A 183 15.80 6.90 -14.63
N ASP A 184 16.44 7.08 -15.78
CA ASP A 184 17.88 7.33 -15.86
C ASP A 184 18.24 8.70 -15.26
N GLY A 185 17.37 9.69 -15.38
CA GLY A 185 17.46 10.99 -14.69
C GLY A 185 17.46 10.83 -13.18
N GLU A 186 16.43 10.18 -12.64
CA GLU A 186 16.30 9.92 -11.20
C GLU A 186 17.49 9.12 -10.65
N MET A 187 17.95 8.10 -11.38
CA MET A 187 19.12 7.32 -10.98
C MET A 187 20.41 8.15 -10.95
N ARG A 188 20.58 9.07 -11.92
CA ARG A 188 21.71 10.00 -11.93
C ARG A 188 21.66 10.95 -10.74
N ASP A 189 20.49 11.51 -10.45
CA ASP A 189 20.30 12.43 -9.33
C ASP A 189 20.52 11.74 -7.98
N LEU A 190 19.99 10.53 -7.80
CA LEU A 190 20.25 9.69 -6.62
C LEU A 190 21.74 9.38 -6.47
N ALA A 191 22.44 9.06 -7.57
CA ALA A 191 23.86 8.78 -7.54
C ALA A 191 24.69 10.02 -7.12
N ILE A 192 24.31 11.21 -7.58
CA ILE A 192 24.93 12.48 -7.18
C ILE A 192 24.66 12.73 -5.69
N ASN A 193 23.40 12.62 -5.25
CA ASN A 193 23.02 12.83 -3.85
C ASN A 193 23.75 11.86 -2.90
N LEU A 194 23.86 10.58 -3.27
CA LEU A 194 24.62 9.60 -2.49
C LEU A 194 26.11 9.95 -2.41
N ARG A 195 26.70 10.46 -3.49
CA ARG A 195 28.09 10.90 -3.49
C ARG A 195 28.29 12.11 -2.58
N MET A 196 27.41 13.11 -2.68
CA MET A 196 27.44 14.29 -1.82
C MET A 196 27.32 13.89 -0.35
N LEU A 197 26.34 13.04 -0.02
CA LEU A 197 26.11 12.60 1.34
C LEU A 197 27.31 11.83 1.91
N LYS A 198 27.98 11.00 1.09
CA LYS A 198 29.22 10.32 1.49
C LYS A 198 30.35 11.30 1.80
N ASN A 199 30.57 12.27 0.91
CA ASN A 199 31.60 13.29 1.12
C ASN A 199 31.31 14.11 2.38
N ASP A 200 30.05 14.47 2.62
CA ASP A 200 29.64 15.18 3.84
C ASP A 200 29.85 14.34 5.10
N THR A 201 29.55 13.03 5.05
CA THR A 201 29.81 12.14 6.19
C THR A 201 31.31 11.99 6.47
N GLU A 202 32.13 11.85 5.43
CA GLU A 202 33.60 11.75 5.58
C GLU A 202 34.17 13.04 6.19
N ARG A 203 33.76 14.20 5.68
CA ARG A 203 34.15 15.50 6.24
C ARG A 203 33.75 15.64 7.71
N LEU A 204 32.51 15.29 8.06
CA LEU A 204 32.04 15.36 9.44
C LEU A 204 32.79 14.38 10.36
N GLU A 205 33.17 13.20 9.87
CA GLU A 205 33.97 12.25 10.62
C GLU A 205 35.39 12.75 10.87
N GLU A 206 36.00 13.44 9.90
CA GLU A 206 37.31 14.09 10.06
C GLU A 206 37.23 15.23 11.08
N GLU A 207 36.26 16.14 10.94
CA GLU A 207 36.03 17.23 11.91
C GLU A 207 35.77 16.69 13.33
N LEU A 208 35.02 15.59 13.46
CA LEU A 208 34.78 14.95 14.76
C LEU A 208 36.07 14.36 15.35
N LYS A 209 36.92 13.73 14.53
CA LYS A 209 38.22 13.20 14.99
C LYS A 209 39.13 14.32 15.47
N GLU A 210 39.28 15.38 14.69
CA GLU A 210 40.11 16.53 15.05
C GLU A 210 39.64 17.18 16.36
N THR A 211 38.33 17.45 16.49
CA THR A 211 37.77 18.04 17.71
C THR A 211 37.92 17.11 18.91
N MET A 212 37.78 15.80 18.73
CA MET A 212 37.99 14.81 19.79
C MET A 212 39.46 14.72 20.21
N ASP A 213 40.40 14.72 19.27
CA ASP A 213 41.83 14.69 19.55
C ASP A 213 42.29 15.95 20.28
N ASN A 214 41.84 17.13 19.83
CA ASN A 214 42.06 18.40 20.52
C ASN A 214 41.50 18.37 21.95
N PHE A 215 40.30 17.82 22.14
CA PHE A 215 39.71 17.67 23.47
C PHE A 215 40.52 16.75 24.37
N MET A 216 41.03 15.64 23.83
CA MET A 216 41.84 14.66 24.55
C MET A 216 43.22 15.23 24.93
N GLU A 217 43.83 16.03 24.07
CA GLU A 217 45.08 16.75 24.35
C GLU A 217 44.88 17.79 25.44
N ASN A 218 43.85 18.65 25.33
CA ASN A 218 43.50 19.62 26.36
C ASN A 218 43.23 18.95 27.72
N LEU A 219 42.51 17.82 27.72
CA LEU A 219 42.28 17.04 28.94
C LEU A 219 43.58 16.49 29.52
N LYS A 220 44.51 16.02 28.68
CA LYS A 220 45.81 15.53 29.13
C LYS A 220 46.62 16.66 29.79
N GLU A 221 46.70 17.82 29.15
CA GLU A 221 47.39 19.00 29.68
C GLU A 221 46.79 19.44 31.02
N LEU A 222 45.47 19.61 31.09
CA LEU A 222 44.76 19.96 32.32
C LEU A 222 44.98 18.91 33.42
N SER A 223 44.96 17.63 33.08
CA SER A 223 45.17 16.55 34.05
C SER A 223 46.58 16.54 34.65
N THR A 224 47.59 16.97 33.89
CA THR A 224 48.97 17.07 34.38
C THR A 224 49.20 18.28 35.27
N THR A 225 48.46 19.38 35.05
CA THR A 225 48.54 20.59 35.88
C THR A 225 47.71 20.49 37.15
N LEU A 226 46.68 19.65 37.18
CA LEU A 226 45.76 19.51 38.30
C LEU A 226 46.41 18.86 39.53
N VAL A 227 46.27 19.53 40.68
CA VAL A 227 46.65 19.01 42.00
C VAL A 227 45.41 18.51 42.73
N SER A 228 45.45 17.30 43.27
CA SER A 228 44.32 16.73 44.01
C SER A 228 44.02 17.54 45.28
N SER A 229 42.80 18.10 45.38
CA SER A 229 42.33 18.83 46.58
C SER A 229 42.47 18.00 47.87
N ARG A 230 42.20 16.69 47.82
CA ARG A 230 42.21 15.81 49.00
C ARG A 230 43.61 15.33 49.42
N THR A 231 44.55 15.29 48.47
CA THR A 231 45.85 14.63 48.68
C THR A 231 47.03 15.58 48.50
N GLY A 232 46.80 16.80 47.98
CA GLY A 232 47.81 17.81 47.66
C GLY A 232 48.83 17.40 46.59
N LYS A 233 48.70 16.20 46.02
CA LYS A 233 49.64 15.61 45.05
C LYS A 233 49.09 15.71 43.64
N ARG A 234 49.98 15.93 42.67
CA ARG A 234 49.67 15.86 41.23
C ARG A 234 49.32 14.43 40.84
N LEU A 235 48.49 14.29 39.82
CA LEU A 235 48.16 12.97 39.27
C LEU A 235 49.41 12.36 38.61
N ASN A 236 49.64 11.07 38.85
CA ASN A 236 50.70 10.33 38.17
C ASN A 236 50.35 10.20 36.68
N GLU A 237 51.28 10.49 35.79
CA GLU A 237 51.10 10.41 34.33
C GLU A 237 50.59 9.03 33.86
N LYS A 238 51.05 7.94 34.50
CA LYS A 238 50.54 6.58 34.23
C LYS A 238 49.06 6.43 34.57
N MET A 239 48.59 7.12 35.61
CA MET A 239 47.18 7.12 36.00
C MET A 239 46.35 7.97 35.02
N VAL A 240 46.85 9.14 34.63
CA VAL A 240 46.20 10.01 33.63
C VAL A 240 46.00 9.25 32.31
N HIS A 241 47.05 8.60 31.80
CA HIS A 241 46.95 7.80 30.58
C HIS A 241 45.91 6.67 30.69
N ARG A 242 45.85 5.97 31.83
CA ARG A 242 44.85 4.91 32.07
C ARG A 242 43.42 5.47 32.08
N LEU A 243 43.20 6.63 32.66
CA LEU A 243 41.88 7.28 32.72
C LEU A 243 41.45 7.79 31.34
N LEU A 244 42.35 8.43 30.59
CA LEU A 244 42.08 8.87 29.22
C LEU A 244 41.74 7.70 28.31
N LYS A 245 42.50 6.60 28.38
CA LYS A 245 42.19 5.37 27.62
C LYS A 245 40.84 4.78 27.99
N ARG A 246 40.45 4.83 29.27
CA ARG A 246 39.12 4.39 29.70
C ARG A 246 38.02 5.30 29.17
N LEU A 247 38.26 6.61 29.14
CA LEU A 247 37.31 7.61 28.63
C LEU A 247 37.06 7.42 27.13
N THR A 248 38.11 7.19 26.33
CA THR A 248 37.96 6.95 24.89
C THR A 248 37.13 5.71 24.60
N VAL A 249 37.43 4.58 25.26
CA VAL A 249 36.66 3.34 25.10
C VAL A 249 35.19 3.54 25.45
N ARG A 250 34.91 4.18 26.59
CA ARG A 250 33.52 4.46 27.02
C ARG A 250 32.80 5.41 26.05
N ASN A 251 33.48 6.40 25.50
CA ASN A 251 32.88 7.32 24.53
C ASN A 251 32.50 6.62 23.23
N VAL A 252 33.34 5.68 22.76
CA VAL A 252 33.01 4.83 21.60
C VAL A 252 31.77 3.99 21.90
N GLU A 253 31.74 3.28 23.05
CA GLU A 253 30.58 2.49 23.47
C GLU A 253 29.29 3.33 23.57
N LYS A 254 29.38 4.54 24.15
CA LYS A 254 28.25 5.48 24.21
C LYS A 254 27.78 5.90 22.83
N GLY A 255 28.71 6.16 21.91
CA GLY A 255 28.41 6.48 20.51
C GLY A 255 27.64 5.35 19.81
N GLU A 256 28.10 4.11 19.97
CA GLU A 256 27.43 2.93 19.43
C GLU A 256 26.02 2.74 20.00
N LEU A 257 25.85 2.90 21.31
CA LEU A 257 24.53 2.80 21.95
C LEU A 257 23.58 3.90 21.46
N ARG A 258 24.07 5.13 21.31
CA ARG A 258 23.28 6.25 20.77
C ARG A 258 22.88 5.99 19.32
N LEU A 259 23.76 5.45 18.49
CA LEU A 259 23.45 5.07 17.13
C LEU A 259 22.41 3.94 17.08
N LYS A 260 22.55 2.92 17.93
CA LYS A 260 21.54 1.84 18.06
C LYS A 260 20.18 2.42 18.48
N TYR A 261 20.15 3.33 19.44
CA TYR A 261 18.94 4.01 19.87
C TYR A 261 18.27 4.77 18.72
N VAL A 262 19.02 5.61 17.99
CA VAL A 262 18.48 6.36 16.83
C VAL A 262 17.94 5.41 15.76
N LYS A 263 18.66 4.32 15.45
CA LYS A 263 18.19 3.31 14.49
C LYS A 263 16.89 2.65 14.93
N MET A 264 16.77 2.28 16.21
CA MET A 264 15.54 1.67 16.73
C MET A 264 14.38 2.67 16.76
N ARG A 265 14.63 3.91 17.16
CA ARG A 265 13.62 4.99 17.11
C ARG A 265 13.08 5.18 15.69
N ASN A 266 13.96 5.27 14.69
CA ASN A 266 13.54 5.45 13.29
C ASN A 266 12.73 4.25 12.78
N LYS A 267 13.09 3.02 13.19
CA LYS A 267 12.32 1.81 12.87
C LYS A 267 10.93 1.81 13.52
N ILE A 268 10.82 2.27 14.76
CA ILE A 268 9.53 2.42 15.43
C ILE A 268 8.68 3.43 14.66
N GLU A 269 9.22 4.60 14.33
CA GLU A 269 8.51 5.63 13.57
C GLU A 269 8.10 5.18 12.15
N GLU A 270 8.94 4.38 11.49
CA GLU A 270 8.61 3.71 10.22
C GLU A 270 7.43 2.76 10.41
N LYS A 271 7.47 1.88 11.41
CA LYS A 271 6.39 0.93 11.70
C LYS A 271 5.10 1.62 12.14
N GLU A 272 5.18 2.69 12.90
CA GLU A 272 4.02 3.50 13.27
C GLU A 272 3.39 4.17 12.05
N ARG A 273 4.20 4.66 11.10
CA ARG A 273 3.67 5.18 9.83
C ARG A 273 3.02 4.09 9.00
N GLU A 274 3.64 2.92 8.89
CA GLU A 274 3.04 1.76 8.21
C GLU A 274 1.70 1.37 8.85
N LEU A 275 1.64 1.27 10.18
CA LEU A 275 0.40 0.99 10.90
C LEU A 275 -0.67 2.03 10.62
N LYS A 276 -0.34 3.33 10.71
CA LYS A 276 -1.29 4.42 10.38
C LYS A 276 -1.78 4.34 8.93
N THR A 277 -0.92 3.94 7.99
CA THR A 277 -1.36 3.73 6.60
C THR A 277 -2.22 2.49 6.43
N MET A 278 -2.01 1.43 7.23
CA MET A 278 -2.86 0.25 7.21
C MET A 278 -4.21 0.49 7.91
N GLU A 279 -4.23 1.33 8.95
CA GLU A 279 -5.45 1.78 9.63
C GLU A 279 -6.37 2.59 8.73
N ASN A 280 -5.84 3.18 7.65
CA ASN A 280 -6.59 3.99 6.70
C ASN A 280 -6.67 3.28 5.35
N PHE A 281 -7.87 2.83 4.97
CA PHE A 281 -8.10 2.19 3.67
C PHE A 281 -8.08 3.16 2.48
N GLY A 282 -7.77 4.44 2.72
CA GLY A 282 -7.84 5.53 1.74
C GLY A 282 -9.16 6.28 1.81
N ASN A 283 -9.21 7.46 1.20
CA ASN A 283 -10.38 8.36 1.20
C ASN A 283 -10.90 8.78 2.60
N GLY A 284 -10.07 8.67 3.64
CA GLY A 284 -10.46 9.02 5.01
C GLY A 284 -11.29 7.94 5.71
N LEU A 285 -11.25 6.70 5.21
CA LEU A 285 -11.98 5.57 5.77
C LEU A 285 -11.05 4.77 6.71
N TYR A 286 -11.32 4.79 8.00
CA TYR A 286 -10.50 4.10 9.00
C TYR A 286 -11.06 2.71 9.33
N ILE A 287 -10.20 1.76 9.74
CA ILE A 287 -10.62 0.43 10.23
C ILE A 287 -11.70 0.57 11.31
N MET A 288 -11.55 1.56 12.20
CA MET A 288 -12.49 1.85 13.27
C MET A 288 -13.90 2.15 12.75
N ASP A 289 -14.03 2.88 11.63
CA ASP A 289 -15.33 3.20 11.05
C ASP A 289 -16.04 1.94 10.53
N TYR A 290 -15.28 1.00 9.98
CA TYR A 290 -15.80 -0.29 9.53
C TYR A 290 -16.26 -1.15 10.72
N GLU A 291 -15.48 -1.19 11.79
CA GLU A 291 -15.85 -1.88 13.03
C GLU A 291 -17.11 -1.26 13.64
N GLN A 292 -17.23 0.07 13.64
CA GLN A 292 -18.43 0.76 14.10
C GLN A 292 -19.64 0.41 13.24
N LEU A 293 -19.50 0.42 11.92
CA LEU A 293 -20.58 0.04 11.01
C LEU A 293 -21.05 -1.40 11.24
N LYS A 294 -20.13 -2.31 11.58
CA LYS A 294 -20.45 -3.69 11.92
C LYS A 294 -21.24 -3.79 13.23
N ILE A 295 -20.85 -3.02 14.24
CA ILE A 295 -21.58 -2.94 15.52
C ILE A 295 -23.00 -2.40 15.28
N ASP A 296 -23.13 -1.32 14.51
CA ASP A 296 -24.42 -0.70 14.23
C ASP A 296 -25.34 -1.65 13.44
N ASN A 297 -24.81 -2.36 12.45
CA ASN A 297 -25.58 -3.35 11.69
C ASN A 297 -26.08 -4.50 12.58
N GLN A 298 -25.25 -5.02 13.48
CA GLN A 298 -25.69 -6.01 14.45
C GLN A 298 -26.80 -5.46 15.34
N ASN A 299 -26.63 -4.25 15.87
CA ASN A 299 -27.64 -3.60 16.71
C ASN A 299 -28.98 -3.38 15.97
N TYR A 300 -28.94 -3.03 14.67
CA TYR A 300 -30.16 -2.92 13.87
C TYR A 300 -30.81 -4.27 13.60
N SER A 301 -30.01 -5.32 13.37
CA SER A 301 -30.50 -6.69 13.20
C SER A 301 -31.22 -7.18 14.47
N ASP A 302 -30.62 -6.97 15.64
CA ASP A 302 -31.23 -7.34 16.93
C ASP A 302 -32.56 -6.59 17.16
N LYS A 303 -32.62 -5.29 16.80
CA LYS A 303 -33.85 -4.50 16.88
C LYS A 303 -34.93 -5.00 15.92
N ILE A 304 -34.55 -5.42 14.71
CA ILE A 304 -35.49 -6.00 13.75
C ILE A 304 -36.06 -7.29 14.33
N GLU A 305 -35.22 -8.16 14.89
CA GLU A 305 -35.63 -9.41 15.53
C GLU A 305 -36.59 -9.16 16.71
N GLU A 306 -36.29 -8.19 17.60
CA GLU A 306 -37.18 -7.80 18.69
C GLU A 306 -38.56 -7.34 18.16
N LYS A 307 -38.59 -6.56 17.07
CA LYS A 307 -39.84 -6.10 16.45
C LYS A 307 -40.60 -7.21 15.74
N GLU A 308 -39.90 -8.15 15.12
CA GLU A 308 -40.53 -9.34 14.53
C GLU A 308 -41.17 -10.23 15.61
N GLU A 309 -40.53 -10.37 16.77
CA GLU A 309 -41.12 -11.06 17.91
C GLU A 309 -42.36 -10.34 18.44
N GLU A 310 -42.30 -9.02 18.64
CA GLU A 310 -43.45 -8.21 19.06
C GLU A 310 -44.62 -8.36 18.08
N LEU A 311 -44.35 -8.27 16.78
CA LEU A 311 -45.34 -8.40 15.72
C LEU A 311 -45.97 -9.80 15.75
N THR A 312 -45.16 -10.84 15.94
CA THR A 312 -45.63 -12.22 16.07
C THR A 312 -46.53 -12.39 17.29
N LYS A 313 -46.15 -11.83 18.45
CA LYS A 313 -46.99 -11.81 19.67
C LYS A 313 -48.33 -11.12 19.42
N LEU A 314 -48.35 -10.00 18.67
CA LEU A 314 -49.57 -9.30 18.30
C LEU A 314 -50.46 -10.13 17.36
N ARG A 315 -49.89 -10.78 16.33
CA ARG A 315 -50.64 -11.67 15.43
C ARG A 315 -51.35 -12.79 16.19
N VAL A 316 -50.65 -13.43 17.14
CA VAL A 316 -51.24 -14.48 17.99
C VAL A 316 -52.39 -13.93 18.84
N LYS A 317 -52.23 -12.74 19.44
CA LYS A 317 -53.31 -12.08 20.20
C LYS A 317 -54.52 -11.78 19.30
N THR A 318 -54.31 -11.25 18.10
CA THR A 318 -55.39 -10.98 17.14
C THR A 318 -56.09 -12.27 16.73
N GLN A 319 -55.37 -13.37 16.49
CA GLN A 319 -55.96 -14.67 16.19
C GLN A 319 -56.82 -15.18 17.34
N CYS A 320 -56.34 -15.08 18.58
CA CYS A 320 -57.11 -15.41 19.78
C CYS A 320 -58.39 -14.55 19.89
N ASN A 321 -58.28 -13.24 19.64
CA ASN A 321 -59.45 -12.36 19.64
C ASN A 321 -60.47 -12.72 18.55
N ILE A 322 -60.03 -13.10 17.35
CA ILE A 322 -60.92 -13.59 16.28
C ILE A 322 -61.65 -14.85 16.73
N GLN A 323 -60.94 -15.80 17.36
CA GLN A 323 -61.55 -17.02 17.90
C GLN A 323 -62.57 -16.70 19.00
N ASN A 324 -62.25 -15.80 19.92
CA ASN A 324 -63.17 -15.35 20.96
C ASN A 324 -64.42 -14.66 20.37
N LEU A 325 -64.25 -13.80 19.36
CA LEU A 325 -65.36 -13.17 18.66
C LEU A 325 -66.25 -14.20 17.94
N ALA A 326 -65.65 -15.22 17.33
CA ALA A 326 -66.40 -16.31 16.71
C ALA A 326 -67.22 -17.07 17.76
N GLN A 327 -66.64 -17.40 18.91
CA GLN A 327 -67.35 -18.06 20.01
C GLN A 327 -68.49 -17.20 20.57
N VAL A 328 -68.27 -15.89 20.74
CA VAL A 328 -69.32 -14.96 21.19
C VAL A 328 -70.45 -14.90 20.17
N ARG A 329 -70.12 -14.87 18.87
CA ARG A 329 -71.12 -14.88 17.79
C ARG A 329 -71.94 -16.16 17.78
N GLU A 330 -71.31 -17.32 17.96
CA GLU A 330 -72.00 -18.61 18.06
C GLU A 330 -72.96 -18.65 19.27
N LYS A 331 -72.50 -18.19 20.44
CA LYS A 331 -73.35 -18.08 21.64
C LYS A 331 -74.52 -17.12 21.44
N ALA A 332 -74.30 -15.99 20.77
CA ALA A 332 -75.36 -15.03 20.46
C ALA A 332 -76.43 -15.66 19.56
N TYR A 333 -76.04 -16.38 18.50
CA TYR A 333 -76.98 -17.11 17.65
C TYR A 333 -77.74 -18.20 18.41
N ALA A 334 -77.11 -18.91 19.34
CA ALA A 334 -77.78 -19.90 20.17
C ALA A 334 -78.85 -19.26 21.07
N ILE A 335 -78.51 -18.14 21.73
CA ILE A 335 -79.45 -17.40 22.57
C ILE A 335 -80.60 -16.81 21.74
N GLU A 336 -80.32 -16.29 20.55
CA GLU A 336 -81.35 -15.78 19.63
C GLU A 336 -82.34 -16.89 19.23
N GLY A 337 -81.84 -18.09 18.90
CA GLY A 337 -82.69 -19.26 18.67
C GLY A 337 -83.50 -19.69 19.90
N ASP A 338 -82.92 -19.65 21.10
CA ASP A 338 -83.64 -19.92 22.35
C ASP A 338 -84.76 -18.88 22.59
N ILE A 339 -84.49 -17.60 22.31
CA ILE A 339 -85.50 -16.52 22.39
C ILE A 339 -86.66 -16.84 21.45
N GLU A 340 -86.40 -17.12 20.17
CA GLU A 340 -87.44 -17.48 19.19
C GLU A 340 -88.30 -18.66 19.65
N ILE A 341 -87.67 -19.71 20.20
CA ILE A 341 -88.40 -20.87 20.75
C ILE A 341 -89.24 -20.48 21.96
N THR A 342 -88.70 -19.65 22.87
CA THR A 342 -89.46 -19.19 24.03
C THR A 342 -90.63 -18.31 23.63
N GLU A 343 -90.46 -17.38 22.68
CA GLU A 343 -91.53 -16.55 22.14
C GLU A 343 -92.65 -17.40 21.52
N ALA A 344 -92.30 -18.44 20.76
CA ALA A 344 -93.28 -19.39 20.23
C ALA A 344 -94.08 -20.08 21.33
N LYS A 345 -93.40 -20.58 22.38
CA LYS A 345 -94.08 -21.21 23.55
C LYS A 345 -94.98 -20.22 24.29
N TYR A 346 -94.53 -18.97 24.45
CA TYR A 346 -95.36 -17.92 25.05
C TYR A 346 -96.62 -17.65 24.20
N GLY A 347 -96.48 -17.60 22.88
CA GLY A 347 -97.61 -17.47 21.95
C GLY A 347 -98.60 -18.63 22.05
N ASP A 348 -98.12 -19.87 22.14
CA ASP A 348 -98.97 -21.05 22.34
C ASP A 348 -99.75 -20.97 23.67
N ILE A 349 -99.08 -20.60 24.77
CA ILE A 349 -99.72 -20.41 26.08
C ILE A 349 -100.75 -19.28 26.06
N GLU A 350 -100.44 -18.17 25.38
CA GLU A 350 -101.37 -17.05 25.23
C GLU A 350 -102.62 -17.44 24.42
N ALA A 351 -102.45 -18.26 23.37
CA ALA A 351 -103.56 -18.83 22.62
C ALA A 351 -104.42 -19.78 23.47
N GLU A 352 -103.80 -20.61 24.31
CA GLU A 352 -104.52 -21.46 25.28
C GLU A 352 -105.29 -20.61 26.30
N PHE A 353 -104.68 -19.56 26.86
CA PHE A 353 -105.32 -18.66 27.82
C PHE A 353 -106.53 -17.94 27.21
N ASN A 354 -106.40 -17.41 25.98
CA ASN A 354 -107.50 -16.75 25.28
C ASN A 354 -108.65 -17.71 24.95
N ASN A 355 -108.36 -19.00 24.70
CA ASN A 355 -109.38 -20.04 24.56
C ASN A 355 -110.11 -20.36 25.87
N VAL A 356 -109.42 -20.32 27.02
CA VAL A 356 -110.03 -20.51 28.34
C VAL A 356 -110.88 -19.30 28.76
N GLY A 357 -110.43 -18.07 28.44
CA GLY A 357 -111.20 -16.83 28.65
C GLY A 357 -112.44 -16.70 27.77
N SER A 358 -112.54 -17.45 26.67
CA SER A 358 -113.69 -17.47 25.75
C SER A 358 -114.73 -18.57 26.07
N ARG A 359 -114.61 -19.28 27.20
CA ARG A 359 -115.71 -20.15 27.65
C ARG A 359 -116.91 -19.28 28.07
N PRO A 360 -118.07 -19.38 27.40
CA PRO A 360 -119.25 -18.64 27.81
C PRO A 360 -119.68 -19.10 29.20
N VAL A 361 -119.70 -18.17 30.16
CA VAL A 361 -120.42 -18.34 31.42
C VAL A 361 -121.89 -18.48 31.04
N LEU A 362 -122.41 -19.71 31.06
CA LEU A 362 -123.85 -19.98 30.94
C LEU A 362 -124.55 -19.36 32.15
N ILE A 363 -125.05 -18.14 32.00
CA ILE A 363 -126.09 -17.59 32.86
C ILE A 363 -127.35 -18.38 32.53
N ALA A 364 -127.73 -19.32 33.39
CA ALA A 364 -128.97 -20.06 33.25
C ALA A 364 -130.15 -19.13 33.58
N ASP A 365 -130.82 -18.64 32.54
CA ASP A 365 -132.12 -18.02 32.63
C ASP A 365 -133.15 -19.02 33.16
N HIS A 366 -133.65 -18.80 34.38
CA HIS A 366 -134.88 -19.42 34.86
C HIS A 366 -136.01 -18.39 34.77
N ALA A 367 -136.89 -18.57 33.79
CA ALA A 367 -138.16 -17.87 33.63
C ALA A 367 -139.34 -18.86 33.85
N PRO A 368 -140.56 -18.37 34.16
CA PRO A 368 -141.40 -18.89 35.23
C PRO A 368 -142.49 -19.88 34.77
N VAL A 369 -143.02 -20.65 35.72
CA VAL A 369 -144.22 -21.49 35.53
C VAL A 369 -145.36 -20.94 36.38
N TYR A 370 -146.45 -20.56 35.72
CA TYR A 370 -147.77 -20.31 36.28
C TYR A 370 -148.45 -21.63 36.66
N ALA A 371 -148.98 -21.72 37.88
CA ALA A 371 -150.24 -22.36 38.26
C ALA A 371 -150.61 -21.95 39.69
#